data_AF-A0A848YI25-F1
#
_entry.id   AF-A0A848YI25-F1
#
_cell.length_a   1.000
_cell.length_b   1.000
_cell.length_c   1.000
_cell.angle_alpha   90.00
_cell.angle_beta   90.00
_cell.angle_gamma   90.00
#
_symmetry.space_group_name_H-M   'P 1'
#
loop_
_entity.id
_entity.type
_entity.pdbx_description
1 polymer ?
#
loop_
_entity_poly.entity_id
_entity_poly.type
_entity_poly.pdbx_seq_one_letter_code
_entity_poly.pdbx_strand_id
1 'polypeptide(L)' 'MNGGTLALMIAGLVGFGAGAYLAATGERPLGISLMAMGLLFQVLTLRQLRAAKKDHRDAG' A
#
# COMPACT_ATOMS: atom_id res chain seq x y z
N MET A 1 -14.39 -2.03 -8.12
CA MET A 1 -13.23 -1.70 -7.27
C MET A 1 -13.76 -0.99 -6.04
N ASN A 2 -13.54 -1.54 -4.84
CA ASN A 2 -14.24 -1.06 -3.64
C ASN A 2 -13.51 0.14 -2.99
N GLY A 3 -14.25 1.04 -2.33
CA GLY A 3 -13.69 2.25 -1.70
C GLY A 3 -12.57 1.96 -0.70
N GLY A 4 -12.66 0.84 0.02
CA GLY A 4 -11.61 0.38 0.93
C GLY A 4 -10.29 0.02 0.24
N THR A 5 -10.34 -0.52 -0.99
CA THR A 5 -9.12 -0.80 -1.78
C THR A 5 -8.44 0.50 -2.20
N LEU A 6 -9.21 1.53 -2.56
CA LEU A 6 -8.67 2.85 -2.89
C LEU A 6 -8.04 3.53 -1.67
N ALA A 7 -8.69 3.45 -0.50
CA ALA A 7 -8.13 3.98 0.74
C ALA A 7 -6.80 3.30 1.11
N LEU A 8 -6.70 1.98 0.97
CA LEU A 8 -5.45 1.23 1.18
C LEU A 8 -4.35 1.65 0.20
N MET A 9 -4.69 1.88 -1.06
CA MET A 9 -3.72 2.34 -2.08
C MET A 9 -3.15 3.71 -1.71
N ILE A 10 -4.01 4.66 -1.35
CA ILE A 10 -3.61 6.02 -0.98
C ILE A 10 -2.80 6.00 0.32
N ALA A 11 -3.26 5.26 1.33
CA ALA A 11 -2.55 5.11 2.60
C ALA A 11 -1.15 4.51 2.39
N GLY A 12 -1.03 3.50 1.52
CA GLY A 12 0.26 2.90 1.17
C GLY A 12 1.21 3.87 0.46
N LEU A 13 0.72 4.64 -0.51
CA LEU A 13 1.52 5.64 -1.23
C LEU A 13 1.96 6.79 -0.32
N VAL A 14 1.06 7.34 0.48
CA VAL A 14 1.36 8.45 1.39
C VAL A 14 2.30 7.99 2.51
N GLY A 15 2.05 6.83 3.12
CA GLY A 15 2.90 6.28 4.17
C GLY A 15 4.31 5.95 3.66
N PHE A 16 4.42 5.40 2.46
CA PHE A 16 5.71 5.16 1.82
C PHE A 16 6.43 6.48 1.49
N GLY A 17 5.74 7.45 0.90
CA GLY A 17 6.33 8.75 0.55
C GLY A 17 6.81 9.53 1.77
N ALA A 18 6.01 9.59 2.84
CA ALA A 18 6.39 10.20 4.11
C ALA A 18 7.60 9.47 4.74
N GLY A 19 7.64 8.14 4.64
CA GLY A 19 8.75 7.34 5.15
C GLY A 19 10.05 7.57 4.36
N ALA A 20 9.95 7.69 3.04
CA ALA A 20 11.07 8.00 2.17
C ALA A 20 11.64 9.39 2.46
N TYR A 21 10.77 10.37 2.72
CA TYR A 21 11.17 11.71 3.14
C TYR A 21 11.95 11.66 4.46
N LEU A 22 11.38 11.03 5.51
CA LEU A 22 12.04 10.90 6.82
C LEU A 22 13.38 10.17 6.74
N ALA A 23 13.45 9.11 5.93
CA ALA A 23 14.69 8.37 5.74
C ALA A 23 15.77 9.21 5.03
N ALA A 24 15.36 10.09 4.11
CA ALA A 24 16.26 11.00 3.40
C ALA A 24 16.73 12.17 4.26
N THR A 25 15.90 12.67 5.19
CA THR A 25 16.23 13.81 6.05
C THR A 25 17.03 13.48 7.32
N GLY A 26 17.28 12.19 7.58
CA GLY A 26 18.22 11.75 8.62
C GLY A 26 17.65 10.73 9.62
N GLU A 27 16.32 10.62 9.73
CA GLU A 27 15.65 9.64 10.60
C GLU A 27 15.47 8.30 9.87
N ARG A 28 16.59 7.71 9.45
CA ARG A 28 16.64 6.46 8.67
C ARG A 28 15.81 5.32 9.29
N PRO A 29 15.94 4.99 10.59
CA PRO A 29 15.21 3.85 11.15
C PRO A 29 13.70 4.05 11.09
N LEU A 30 13.24 5.24 11.48
CA LEU A 30 11.84 5.63 11.48
C LEU A 30 11.26 5.68 10.07
N GLY A 31 11.99 6.29 9.13
CA GLY A 31 11.58 6.36 7.73
C GLY A 31 11.51 4.99 7.07
N ILE A 32 12.47 4.09 7.32
CA ILE A 32 12.45 2.71 6.83
C ILE A 32 11.26 1.94 7.40
N SER A 33 10.99 2.06 8.69
CA SER A 33 9.81 1.43 9.30
C SER A 33 8.50 1.94 8.70
N LEU A 34 8.39 3.24 8.44
CA LEU A 34 7.20 3.84 7.82
C LEU A 34 7.05 3.41 6.35
N MET A 35 8.15 3.33 5.60
CA MET A 35 8.16 2.76 4.24
C MET A 35 7.71 1.31 4.23
N ALA A 36 8.22 0.48 5.15
CA ALA A 36 7.79 -0.91 5.27
C ALA A 36 6.28 -1.02 5.54
N MET A 37 5.73 -0.16 6.39
CA MET A 37 4.29 -0.09 6.64
C MET A 37 3.50 0.32 5.39
N GLY A 38 4.00 1.31 4.63
CA GLY A 38 3.39 1.73 3.36
C GLY A 38 3.36 0.60 2.32
N LEU A 39 4.46 -0.15 2.19
CA LEU A 39 4.54 -1.33 1.31
C LEU A 39 3.58 -2.45 1.75
N LEU A 40 3.37 -2.66 3.06
CA LEU A 40 2.39 -3.62 3.55
C LEU A 40 0.97 -3.26 3.10
N PHE A 41 0.58 -1.98 3.16
CA PHE A 41 -0.72 -1.54 2.65
C PHE A 41 -0.83 -1.71 1.12
N GLN A 42 0.25 -1.52 0.38
CA GLN A 42 0.27 -1.81 -1.05
C GLN A 42 0.11 -3.30 -1.35
N VAL A 43 0.73 -4.20 -0.56
CA VAL A 43 0.54 -5.66 -0.68
C VAL A 43 -0.91 -6.05 -0.40
N LEU A 44 -1.54 -5.48 0.64
CA LEU A 44 -2.95 -5.70 0.94
C LEU A 44 -3.86 -5.19 -0.20
N THR A 45 -3.55 -4.03 -0.77
CA THR A 45 -4.26 -3.48 -1.94
C THR A 45 -4.18 -4.43 -3.13
N LEU A 46 -2.99 -4.95 -3.44
CA LEU A 46 -2.77 -5.90 -4.53
C LEU A 46 -3.51 -7.21 -4.30
N ARG A 47 -3.55 -7.70 -3.05
CA ARG A 47 -4.33 -8.89 -2.68
C ARG A 47 -5.82 -8.67 -2.93
N GLN A 48 -6.37 -7.52 -2.52
CA GLN A 48 -7.78 -7.15 -2.74
C GLN A 48 -8.09 -7.02 -4.24
N LEU A 49 -7.20 -6.39 -5.01
CA LEU A 49 -7.31 -6.30 -6.47
C LEU A 49 -7.28 -7.67 -7.13
N ARG A 50 -6.39 -8.57 -6.71
CA ARG A 50 -6.32 -9.95 -7.23
C ARG A 50 -7.56 -10.76 -6.90
N ALA A 51 -8.10 -10.63 -5.69
CA ALA A 51 -9.35 -11.29 -5.30
C ALA A 51 -10.52 -10.82 -6.18
N ALA A 52 -10.69 -9.50 -6.33
CA ALA A 52 -11.71 -8.93 -7.21
C ALA A 52 -11.54 -9.37 -8.68
N LYS A 53 -10.30 -9.49 -9.16
CA LYS A 53 -10.00 -9.96 -10.53
C LYS A 53 -10.31 -11.44 -10.73
N LYS A 54 -10.20 -12.26 -9.67
CA LYS A 54 -10.52 -13.69 -9.71
C LYS A 54 -12.04 -13.92 -9.75
N ASP A 55 -12.79 -13.22 -8.90
CA ASP A 55 -14.27 -13.29 -8.91
C ASP A 55 -14.85 -12.91 -10.28
N HIS A 56 -14.27 -11.94 -10.96
CA HIS A 56 -14.69 -11.57 -12.33
C HIS A 56 -14.34 -12.61 -13.41
N ARG A 57 -13.42 -13.53 -13.15
CA ARG A 57 -12.93 -14.51 -14.13
C ARG A 57 -13.60 -15.88 -14.02
N ASP A 58 -14.15 -16.23 -12.86
CA ASP A 58 -14.89 -17.47 -12.63
C ASP A 58 -16.40 -17.35 -13.00
N ALA A 59 -16.83 -16.19 -13.54
CA ALA A 59 -18.22 -15.90 -13.91
C ALA A 59 -18.45 -15.78 -15.44
N GLY A 60 -17.51 -16.27 -16.27
CA GLY A 60 -17.64 -16.34 -17.74
C GLY A 60 -17.31 -17.73 -18.25
#